data_AF-A0A662GZK1-F1
#
_entry.id   AF-A0A662GZK1-F1
#
_cell.length_a   1.000
_cell.length_b   1.000
_cell.length_c   1.000
_cell.angle_alpha   90.00
_cell.angle_beta   90.00
_cell.angle_gamma   90.00
#
_symmetry.space_group_name_H-M   'P 1'
#
loop_
_entity.id
_entity.type
_entity.pdbx_description
1 polymer ?
#
loop_
_entity_poly.entity_id
_entity_poly.type
_entity_poly.pdbx_seq_one_letter_code
_entity_poly.pdbx_strand_id
1 'polypeptide(L)'
;METTGKDYSKTFGTLRQIQRDAYRDIINGAIIVAITLAFSIVILYILTFARMNINSTILNVIETFISLIVFYVSVSRLALMFWDSWRITSYPVFSSKVLGNKSHDAKLYRLFKREDKTVRKIVNLIVLSITLIYLQLSSKIYTLMTIVEVPKIFMSEPILIFLPLHVVIFFSIAHDIPFLTALHEKIKSELSGVILLVGKDKCPVCGKTISTKSIHCPYCGIRVKETGGENAERA
;
A
#
# COMPACT_ATOMS: atom_id res chain seq x y z
N MET A 1 -15.22 0.33 -35.79
CA MET A 1 -14.11 0.56 -34.84
C MET A 1 -14.51 1.66 -33.85
N GLU A 2 -15.49 1.40 -32.99
CA GLU A 2 -16.11 2.39 -32.08
C GLU A 2 -15.94 2.01 -30.60
N THR A 3 -15.11 1.01 -30.32
CA THR A 3 -14.94 0.38 -29.00
C THR A 3 -13.88 1.04 -28.13
N THR A 4 -13.03 1.92 -28.68
CA THR A 4 -11.84 2.42 -27.98
C THR A 4 -12.15 3.48 -26.93
N GLY A 5 -12.96 4.49 -27.22
CA GLY A 5 -13.22 5.61 -26.30
C GLY A 5 -13.90 5.22 -24.98
N LYS A 6 -14.84 4.27 -25.03
CA LYS A 6 -15.64 3.83 -23.86
C LYS A 6 -14.88 2.88 -22.93
N ASP A 7 -13.83 2.21 -23.41
CA ASP A 7 -12.99 1.33 -22.59
C ASP A 7 -11.85 2.09 -21.90
N TYR A 8 -11.41 3.23 -22.45
CA TYR A 8 -10.46 4.11 -21.78
C TYR A 8 -11.07 4.82 -20.56
N SER A 9 -12.27 5.37 -20.69
CA SER A 9 -12.95 6.02 -19.56
C SER A 9 -13.16 5.06 -18.38
N LYS A 10 -13.38 3.77 -18.67
CA LYS A 10 -13.45 2.71 -17.65
C LYS A 10 -12.14 2.46 -16.92
N THR A 11 -11.06 2.38 -17.69
CA THR A 11 -9.71 2.13 -17.16
C THR A 11 -9.26 3.27 -16.25
N PHE A 12 -9.45 4.52 -16.68
CA PHE A 12 -9.13 5.71 -15.89
C PHE A 12 -10.05 5.88 -14.67
N GLY A 13 -11.34 5.55 -14.79
CA GLY A 13 -12.26 5.52 -13.66
C GLY A 13 -11.78 4.57 -12.56
N THR A 14 -11.29 3.40 -12.97
CA THR A 14 -10.72 2.37 -12.08
C THR A 14 -9.48 2.86 -11.34
N LEU A 15 -8.53 3.51 -12.03
CA LEU A 15 -7.33 4.08 -11.40
C LEU A 15 -7.67 5.17 -10.38
N ARG A 16 -8.62 6.05 -10.69
CA ARG A 16 -9.03 7.12 -9.77
C ARG A 16 -9.76 6.57 -8.53
N GLN A 17 -10.54 5.51 -8.68
CA GLN A 17 -11.15 4.84 -7.54
C GLN A 17 -10.07 4.25 -6.63
N ILE A 18 -9.08 3.57 -7.21
CA ILE A 18 -7.94 3.01 -6.49
C ILE A 18 -7.15 4.07 -5.74
N GLN A 19 -6.88 5.24 -6.35
CA GLN A 19 -6.19 6.34 -5.66
C GLN A 19 -7.01 6.89 -4.48
N ARG A 20 -8.33 6.99 -4.63
CA ARG A 20 -9.22 7.40 -3.52
C ARG A 20 -9.26 6.38 -2.40
N ASP A 21 -9.30 5.09 -2.74
CA ASP A 21 -9.27 4.00 -1.77
C ASP A 21 -7.93 4.00 -1.01
N ALA A 22 -6.80 4.19 -1.71
CA ALA A 22 -5.48 4.32 -1.10
C ALA A 22 -5.38 5.53 -0.14
N TYR A 23 -5.92 6.69 -0.53
CA TYR A 23 -5.92 7.87 0.36
C TYR A 23 -6.76 7.62 1.63
N ARG A 24 -7.91 6.95 1.49
CA ARG A 24 -8.74 6.56 2.63
C ARG A 24 -8.00 5.57 3.54
N ASP A 25 -7.25 4.63 2.97
CA ASP A 25 -6.47 3.66 3.72
C ASP A 25 -5.31 4.32 4.50
N ILE A 26 -4.67 5.35 3.94
CA ILE A 26 -3.66 6.16 4.65
C ILE A 26 -4.29 6.83 5.88
N ILE A 27 -5.43 7.50 5.73
CA ILE A 27 -6.13 8.17 6.85
C ILE A 27 -6.54 7.15 7.91
N ASN A 28 -7.18 6.05 7.49
CA ASN A 28 -7.59 4.98 8.40
C ASN A 28 -6.40 4.39 9.15
N GLY A 29 -5.28 4.18 8.46
CA GLY A 29 -4.04 3.75 9.10
C GLY A 29 -3.58 4.70 10.18
N ALA A 30 -3.64 6.01 9.94
CA ALA A 30 -3.12 7.02 10.87
C ALA A 30 -3.99 7.09 12.13
N ILE A 31 -5.31 7.02 11.94
CA ILE A 31 -6.27 6.92 13.03
C ILE A 31 -6.01 5.67 13.88
N ILE A 32 -5.78 4.50 13.24
CA ILE A 32 -5.50 3.25 13.97
C ILE A 32 -4.22 3.37 14.81
N VAL A 33 -3.15 3.96 14.28
CA VAL A 33 -1.90 4.17 15.03
C VAL A 33 -2.15 5.10 16.22
N ALA A 34 -2.84 6.23 16.01
CA ALA A 34 -3.16 7.17 17.07
C ALA A 34 -4.00 6.54 18.19
N ILE A 35 -5.05 5.79 17.83
CA ILE A 35 -5.89 5.07 18.80
C ILE A 35 -5.08 4.03 19.57
N THR A 36 -4.24 3.25 18.88
CA THR A 36 -3.43 2.20 19.51
C THR A 36 -2.42 2.79 20.50
N LEU A 37 -1.78 3.91 20.14
CA LEU A 37 -0.88 4.63 21.03
C LEU A 37 -1.62 5.19 22.26
N ALA A 38 -2.76 5.86 22.05
CA ALA A 38 -3.56 6.41 23.13
C ALA A 38 -4.03 5.32 24.11
N PHE A 39 -4.56 4.22 23.58
CA PHE A 39 -5.03 3.09 24.38
C PHE A 39 -3.90 2.43 25.17
N SER A 40 -2.71 2.33 24.59
CA SER A 40 -1.54 1.74 25.26
C SER A 40 -1.06 2.61 26.41
N ILE A 41 -1.04 3.94 26.23
CA ILE A 41 -0.72 4.88 27.32
C ILE A 41 -1.75 4.79 28.43
N VAL A 42 -3.05 4.75 28.09
CA VAL A 42 -4.14 4.65 29.06
C VAL A 42 -4.07 3.34 29.84
N ILE A 43 -3.82 2.20 29.18
CA ILE A 43 -3.66 0.91 29.88
C ILE A 43 -2.48 0.96 30.85
N LEU A 44 -1.32 1.46 30.42
CA LEU A 44 -0.14 1.56 31.30
C LEU A 44 -0.41 2.49 32.49
N TYR A 45 -1.13 3.59 32.27
CA TYR A 45 -1.55 4.49 33.33
C TYR A 45 -2.50 3.81 34.32
N ILE A 46 -3.52 3.09 33.85
CA ILE A 46 -4.45 2.34 34.71
C ILE A 46 -3.70 1.27 35.50
N LEU A 47 -2.80 0.50 34.86
CA LEU A 47 -2.01 -0.52 35.53
C LEU A 47 -1.13 0.07 36.65
N THR A 48 -0.56 1.25 36.42
CA THR A 48 0.28 1.95 37.41
C THR A 48 -0.55 2.55 38.55
N PHE A 49 -1.68 3.19 38.21
CA PHE A 49 -2.55 3.90 39.17
C PHE A 49 -3.37 2.93 40.02
N ALA A 50 -3.89 1.84 39.43
CA ALA A 50 -4.71 0.87 40.14
C ALA A 50 -3.95 0.19 41.28
N ARG A 51 -2.60 0.28 41.29
CA ARG A 51 -1.68 -0.30 42.28
C ARG A 51 -2.21 -1.63 42.82
N MET A 52 -2.74 -2.44 41.90
CA MET A 52 -3.24 -3.75 42.24
C MET A 52 -2.03 -4.50 42.78
N ASN A 53 -2.24 -5.36 43.76
CA ASN A 53 -1.21 -6.18 44.40
C ASN A 53 -0.68 -7.26 43.43
N ILE A 54 -0.39 -6.85 42.19
CA ILE A 54 0.11 -7.65 41.07
C ILE A 54 1.62 -7.69 41.25
N ASN A 55 2.17 -8.90 41.18
CA ASN A 55 3.60 -9.12 41.24
C ASN A 55 4.31 -8.29 40.14
N SER A 56 5.42 -7.63 40.49
CA SER A 56 6.19 -6.77 39.58
C SER A 56 6.65 -7.52 38.32
N THR A 57 6.90 -8.82 38.43
CA THR A 57 7.21 -9.69 37.29
C THR A 57 6.08 -9.76 36.27
N ILE A 58 4.82 -9.91 36.72
CA ILE A 58 3.65 -10.01 35.84
C ILE A 58 3.42 -8.68 35.13
N LEU A 59 3.60 -7.56 35.84
CA LEU A 59 3.47 -6.23 35.27
C LEU A 59 4.50 -5.98 34.15
N ASN A 60 5.76 -6.38 34.35
CA ASN A 60 6.80 -6.30 33.33
C ASN A 60 6.49 -7.14 32.08
N VAL A 61 5.92 -8.33 32.26
CA VAL A 61 5.48 -9.19 31.14
C VAL A 61 4.37 -8.51 30.35
N ILE A 62 3.35 -7.97 31.03
CA ILE A 62 2.24 -7.25 30.39
C ILE A 62 2.75 -6.03 29.62
N GLU A 63 3.64 -5.24 30.21
CA GLU A 63 4.25 -4.07 29.56
C GLU A 63 5.04 -4.48 28.30
N THR A 64 5.74 -5.61 28.34
CA THR A 64 6.46 -6.16 27.18
C THR A 64 5.49 -6.50 26.04
N PHE A 65 4.37 -7.15 26.34
CA PHE A 65 3.37 -7.48 25.33
C PHE A 65 2.70 -6.23 24.75
N ILE A 66 2.34 -5.24 25.58
CA ILE A 66 1.76 -3.98 25.11
C ILE A 66 2.74 -3.26 24.18
N SER A 67 4.01 -3.15 24.59
CA SER A 67 5.05 -2.53 23.77
C SER A 67 5.24 -3.25 22.42
N LEU A 68 5.22 -4.58 22.43
CA LEU A 68 5.32 -5.40 21.22
C LEU A 68 4.14 -5.18 20.27
N ILE A 69 2.92 -5.12 20.81
CA ILE A 69 1.69 -4.87 20.03
C ILE A 69 1.74 -3.48 19.41
N VAL A 70 2.10 -2.45 20.20
CA VAL A 70 2.24 -1.08 19.70
C VAL A 70 3.28 -0.99 18.59
N PHE A 71 4.43 -1.63 18.79
CA PHE A 71 5.50 -1.65 17.80
C PHE A 71 5.03 -2.32 16.51
N TYR A 72 4.42 -3.51 16.60
CA TYR A 72 3.88 -4.23 15.45
C TYR A 72 2.85 -3.40 14.67
N VAL A 73 1.85 -2.84 15.37
CA VAL A 73 0.79 -2.05 14.73
C VAL A 73 1.37 -0.79 14.09
N SER A 74 2.26 -0.10 14.78
CA SER A 74 2.86 1.15 14.26
C SER A 74 3.70 0.88 13.02
N VAL A 75 4.59 -0.10 13.05
CA VAL A 75 5.48 -0.42 11.92
C VAL A 75 4.68 -0.98 10.73
N SER A 76 3.67 -1.83 10.98
CA SER A 76 2.79 -2.36 9.93
C SER A 76 2.03 -1.24 9.22
N ARG A 77 1.40 -0.34 9.98
CA ARG A 77 0.60 0.75 9.41
C ARG A 77 1.45 1.78 8.69
N LEU A 78 2.63 2.12 9.21
CA LEU A 78 3.58 3.01 8.53
C LEU A 78 4.07 2.43 7.20
N ALA A 79 4.42 1.13 7.16
CA ALA A 79 4.86 0.48 5.94
C ALA A 79 3.74 0.46 4.86
N LEU A 80 2.49 0.23 5.27
CA LEU A 80 1.33 0.29 4.38
C LEU A 80 1.07 1.71 3.86
N MET A 81 1.14 2.73 4.73
CA MET A 81 1.01 4.13 4.29
C MET A 81 2.09 4.52 3.28
N PHE A 82 3.32 4.08 3.52
CA PHE A 82 4.43 4.33 2.60
C PHE A 82 4.17 3.69 1.24
N TRP A 83 3.69 2.44 1.23
CA TRP A 83 3.28 1.76 0.00
C TRP A 83 2.14 2.50 -0.73
N ASP A 84 1.08 2.88 -0.02
CA ASP A 84 -0.06 3.57 -0.59
C ASP A 84 0.34 4.95 -1.14
N SER A 85 1.25 5.65 -0.46
CA SER A 85 1.84 6.92 -0.93
C SER A 85 2.67 6.72 -2.20
N TRP A 86 3.54 5.71 -2.24
CA TRP A 86 4.33 5.34 -3.42
C TRP A 86 3.43 4.98 -4.61
N ARG A 87 2.33 4.28 -4.37
CA ARG A 87 1.34 3.93 -5.39
C ARG A 87 0.69 5.18 -6.00
N ILE A 88 0.35 6.17 -5.17
CA ILE A 88 -0.29 7.40 -5.66
C ILE A 88 0.68 8.18 -6.56
N THR A 89 1.97 8.25 -6.21
CA THR A 89 2.98 9.00 -6.97
C THR A 89 3.42 8.30 -8.26
N SER A 90 3.41 6.97 -8.28
CA SER A 90 3.83 6.18 -9.46
C SER A 90 2.81 6.17 -10.60
N TYR A 91 1.53 6.44 -10.33
CA TYR A 91 0.51 6.57 -11.38
C TYR A 91 0.22 8.05 -11.73
N PRO A 92 0.23 8.43 -13.02
CA PRO A 92 -0.01 9.81 -13.42
C PRO A 92 -1.40 10.32 -12.97
N VAL A 93 -1.43 11.54 -12.42
CA VAL A 93 -2.65 12.23 -12.01
C VAL A 93 -3.36 12.76 -13.26
N PHE A 94 -4.59 12.32 -13.52
CA PHE A 94 -5.35 12.75 -14.71
C PHE A 94 -6.54 13.65 -14.37
N SER A 95 -6.65 14.74 -15.15
CA SER A 95 -7.68 15.77 -14.99
C SER A 95 -9.09 15.25 -15.30
N SER A 96 -10.06 15.69 -14.51
CA SER A 96 -11.46 15.25 -14.47
C SER A 96 -12.30 15.59 -15.71
N LYS A 97 -11.78 16.40 -16.64
CA LYS A 97 -12.58 16.99 -17.73
C LYS A 97 -12.94 16.00 -18.86
N VAL A 98 -12.28 14.84 -18.98
CA VAL A 98 -12.47 13.91 -20.12
C VAL A 98 -13.34 12.69 -19.77
N LEU A 99 -13.69 12.48 -18.50
CA LEU A 99 -14.26 11.19 -18.07
C LEU A 99 -15.75 11.28 -17.71
N GLY A 100 -16.58 11.16 -18.74
CA GLY A 100 -17.99 10.84 -18.60
C GLY A 100 -18.19 9.41 -18.07
N ASN A 101 -18.78 9.34 -16.87
CA ASN A 101 -19.49 8.20 -16.29
C ASN A 101 -18.67 7.12 -15.53
N LYS A 102 -19.30 6.63 -14.44
CA LYS A 102 -18.91 5.64 -13.41
C LYS A 102 -18.63 4.22 -13.94
N SER A 103 -18.35 4.03 -15.22
CA SER A 103 -18.04 2.70 -15.71
C SER A 103 -16.64 2.31 -15.24
N HIS A 104 -16.48 1.13 -14.65
CA HIS A 104 -15.19 0.59 -14.19
C HIS A 104 -14.85 -0.65 -15.02
N ASP A 105 -13.57 -0.90 -15.24
CA ASP A 105 -13.13 -2.18 -15.77
C ASP A 105 -13.04 -3.19 -14.62
N ALA A 106 -14.01 -4.09 -14.54
CA ALA A 106 -14.09 -5.10 -13.50
C ALA A 106 -12.88 -6.07 -13.53
N LYS A 107 -12.27 -6.31 -14.69
CA LYS A 107 -11.09 -7.18 -14.82
C LYS A 107 -9.88 -6.48 -14.21
N LEU A 108 -9.64 -5.23 -14.59
CA LEU A 108 -8.51 -4.43 -14.10
C LEU A 108 -8.63 -4.16 -12.60
N TYR A 109 -9.82 -3.82 -12.11
CA TYR A 109 -10.08 -3.63 -10.68
C TYR A 109 -9.76 -4.89 -9.85
N ARG A 110 -10.13 -6.07 -10.36
CA ARG A 110 -9.82 -7.36 -9.69
C ARG A 110 -8.31 -7.62 -9.63
N LEU A 111 -7.55 -7.27 -10.67
CA LEU A 111 -6.10 -7.42 -10.67
C LEU A 111 -5.45 -6.53 -9.63
N PHE A 112 -5.82 -5.25 -9.57
CA PHE A 112 -5.32 -4.31 -8.56
C PHE A 112 -5.69 -4.72 -7.13
N LYS A 113 -6.89 -5.24 -6.91
CA LYS A 113 -7.30 -5.75 -5.58
C LYS A 113 -6.51 -6.98 -5.16
N ARG A 114 -6.11 -7.83 -6.12
CA ARG A 114 -5.28 -9.00 -5.86
C ARG A 114 -3.82 -8.63 -5.56
N GLU A 115 -3.28 -7.64 -6.27
CA GLU A 115 -1.96 -7.06 -6.00
C GLU A 115 -1.93 -6.49 -4.58
N ASP A 116 -2.91 -5.64 -4.25
CA ASP A 116 -3.07 -5.02 -2.95
C ASP A 116 -3.12 -6.05 -1.80
N LYS A 117 -3.92 -7.12 -1.94
CA LYS A 117 -3.99 -8.20 -0.95
C LYS A 117 -2.64 -8.90 -0.76
N THR A 118 -1.90 -9.11 -1.84
CA THR A 118 -0.60 -9.79 -1.80
C THR A 118 0.45 -8.90 -1.14
N VAL A 119 0.48 -7.61 -1.48
CA VAL A 119 1.38 -6.64 -0.86
C VAL A 119 1.12 -6.53 0.64
N ARG A 120 -0.14 -6.40 1.06
CA ARG A 120 -0.48 -6.34 2.50
C ARG A 120 -0.01 -7.59 3.24
N LYS A 121 -0.12 -8.78 2.63
CA LYS A 121 0.40 -10.02 3.20
C LYS A 121 1.93 -9.97 3.37
N ILE A 122 2.66 -9.60 2.32
CA ILE A 122 4.14 -9.50 2.34
C ILE A 122 4.60 -8.48 3.39
N VAL A 123 4.01 -7.28 3.40
CA VAL A 123 4.36 -6.22 4.36
C VAL A 123 4.13 -6.70 5.80
N ASN A 124 2.99 -7.33 6.09
CA ASN A 124 2.71 -7.85 7.43
C ASN A 124 3.66 -8.97 7.84
N LEU A 125 4.07 -9.85 6.91
CA LEU A 125 5.07 -10.89 7.18
C LEU A 125 6.45 -10.29 7.49
N ILE A 126 6.87 -9.28 6.73
CA ILE A 126 8.13 -8.56 6.99
C ILE A 126 8.08 -7.88 8.36
N VAL A 127 6.98 -7.18 8.67
CA VAL A 127 6.81 -6.48 9.95
C VAL A 127 6.79 -7.47 11.11
N LEU A 128 6.15 -8.64 10.94
CA LEU A 128 6.18 -9.71 11.93
C LEU A 128 7.62 -10.18 12.18
N SER A 129 8.41 -10.38 11.12
CA SER A 129 9.83 -10.74 11.25
C SER A 129 10.62 -9.67 12.02
N ILE A 130 10.44 -8.39 11.71
CA ILE A 130 11.10 -7.27 12.40
C ILE A 130 10.68 -7.20 13.88
N THR A 131 9.39 -7.44 14.17
CA THR A 131 8.85 -7.44 15.54
C THR A 131 9.45 -8.56 16.39
N LEU A 132 9.61 -9.74 15.80
CA LEU A 132 10.26 -10.89 16.45
C LEU A 132 11.75 -10.63 16.70
N ILE A 133 12.45 -10.01 15.75
CA ILE A 133 13.85 -9.58 15.93
C ILE A 133 13.95 -8.55 17.06
N TYR A 134 13.04 -7.57 17.09
CA TYR A 134 12.98 -6.59 18.19
C TYR A 134 12.78 -7.28 19.55
N LEU A 135 11.91 -8.28 19.62
CA LEU A 135 11.69 -9.05 20.85
C LEU A 135 12.98 -9.80 21.28
N GLN A 136 13.72 -10.41 20.35
CA GLN A 136 14.97 -11.12 20.64
C GLN A 136 16.08 -10.21 21.16
N LEU A 137 16.18 -8.99 20.62
CA LEU A 137 17.17 -7.99 21.04
C LEU A 137 16.76 -7.26 22.33
N SER A 138 15.50 -7.36 22.72
CA SER A 138 15.01 -6.71 23.93
C SER A 138 15.48 -7.43 25.18
N SER A 139 16.03 -6.67 26.14
CA SER A 139 16.40 -7.18 27.46
C SER A 139 15.22 -7.83 28.22
N LYS A 140 13.98 -7.53 27.81
CA LYS A 140 12.75 -8.07 28.39
C LYS A 140 12.51 -9.56 28.03
N ILE A 141 13.24 -10.14 27.08
CA ILE A 141 13.05 -11.56 26.73
C ILE A 141 13.55 -12.51 27.82
N TYR A 142 14.59 -12.12 28.57
CA TYR A 142 15.12 -12.93 29.66
C TYR A 142 14.08 -13.17 30.75
N THR A 143 13.27 -12.16 31.06
CA THR A 143 12.16 -12.30 32.03
C THR A 143 11.04 -13.23 31.55
N LEU A 144 10.85 -13.35 30.24
CA LEU A 144 9.89 -14.28 29.65
C LEU A 144 10.44 -15.71 29.65
N MET A 145 11.73 -15.87 29.34
CA MET A 145 12.39 -17.17 29.27
C MET A 145 12.54 -17.85 30.62
N THR A 146 12.73 -17.09 31.70
CA THR A 146 12.83 -17.64 33.06
C THR A 146 11.50 -18.20 33.57
N ILE A 147 10.36 -17.70 33.06
CA ILE A 147 9.02 -18.19 33.41
C ILE A 147 8.68 -19.47 32.63
N VAL A 148 9.15 -19.60 31.39
CA VAL A 148 8.82 -20.72 30.49
C VAL A 148 9.78 -21.91 30.67
N GLU A 149 10.73 -21.85 31.62
CA GLU A 149 11.71 -22.90 31.92
C GLU A 149 12.47 -23.40 30.67
N VAL A 150 12.84 -22.48 29.79
CA VAL A 150 13.50 -22.81 28.52
C VAL A 150 14.91 -23.39 28.79
N PRO A 151 15.35 -24.45 28.09
CA PRO A 151 16.68 -25.04 28.27
C PRO A 151 17.81 -24.00 28.15
N LYS A 152 18.87 -24.16 28.96
CA LYS A 152 20.00 -23.19 29.07
C LYS A 152 20.65 -22.81 27.74
N ILE A 153 20.62 -23.68 26.74
CA ILE A 153 21.17 -23.44 25.39
C ILE A 153 20.47 -22.25 24.71
N PHE A 154 19.18 -22.09 24.95
CA PHE A 154 18.39 -20.99 24.38
C PHE A 154 18.49 -19.70 25.19
N MET A 155 18.93 -19.77 26.45
CA MET A 155 19.22 -18.58 27.27
C MET A 155 20.47 -17.85 26.77
N SER A 156 21.46 -18.57 26.24
CA SER A 156 22.68 -17.99 25.65
C SER A 156 22.45 -17.41 24.26
N GLU A 157 21.59 -18.02 23.46
CA GLU A 157 21.28 -17.57 22.09
C GLU A 157 19.75 -17.51 21.86
N PRO A 158 19.09 -16.39 22.20
CA PRO A 158 17.63 -16.24 22.06
C PRO A 158 17.15 -16.33 20.60
N ILE A 159 18.06 -16.13 19.64
CA ILE A 159 17.79 -16.20 18.20
C ILE A 159 17.36 -17.61 17.77
N LEU A 160 17.93 -18.66 18.39
CA LEU A 160 17.63 -20.06 18.01
C LEU A 160 16.17 -20.45 18.20
N ILE A 161 15.47 -19.85 19.17
CA ILE A 161 14.06 -20.13 19.45
C ILE A 161 13.17 -19.70 18.27
N PHE A 162 13.48 -18.56 17.67
CA PHE A 162 12.66 -17.95 16.63
C PHE A 162 13.14 -18.26 15.21
N LEU A 163 14.30 -18.91 15.07
CA LEU A 163 14.85 -19.32 13.77
C LEU A 163 13.83 -20.09 12.91
N PRO A 164 13.09 -21.11 13.42
CA PRO A 164 12.11 -21.81 12.59
C PRO A 164 11.00 -20.88 12.08
N LEU A 165 10.58 -19.91 12.90
CA LEU A 165 9.55 -18.95 12.54
C LEU A 165 10.05 -17.98 11.47
N HIS A 166 11.30 -17.50 11.57
CA HIS A 166 11.93 -16.69 10.53
C HIS A 166 12.07 -17.43 9.21
N VAL A 167 12.42 -18.72 9.25
CA VAL A 167 12.51 -19.55 8.04
C VAL A 167 11.15 -19.67 7.35
N VAL A 168 10.08 -19.96 8.09
CA VAL A 168 8.71 -20.04 7.53
C VAL A 168 8.26 -18.71 6.93
N ILE A 169 8.55 -17.59 7.61
CA ILE A 169 8.24 -16.24 7.11
C ILE A 169 9.02 -15.96 5.81
N PHE A 170 10.31 -16.28 5.79
CA PHE A 170 11.17 -16.07 4.63
C PHE A 170 10.70 -16.85 3.41
N PHE A 171 10.38 -18.14 3.56
CA PHE A 171 9.83 -18.95 2.46
C PHE A 171 8.49 -18.40 1.97
N SER A 172 7.63 -17.92 2.88
CA SER A 172 6.34 -17.32 2.51
C SER A 172 6.53 -16.06 1.66
N ILE A 173 7.47 -15.19 2.03
CA ILE A 173 7.82 -13.98 1.26
C ILE A 173 8.45 -14.35 -0.08
N ALA A 174 9.39 -15.29 -0.09
CA ALA A 174 10.08 -15.74 -1.30
C ALA A 174 9.12 -16.31 -2.35
N HIS A 175 8.03 -16.97 -1.93
CA HIS A 175 6.97 -17.43 -2.81
C HIS A 175 6.08 -16.29 -3.34
N ASP A 176 5.75 -15.32 -2.48
CA ASP A 176 4.80 -14.26 -2.84
C ASP A 176 5.42 -13.17 -3.75
N ILE A 177 6.74 -12.94 -3.68
CA ILE A 177 7.46 -11.97 -4.52
C ILE A 177 7.30 -12.25 -6.04
N PRO A 178 7.65 -13.44 -6.58
CA PRO A 178 7.56 -13.69 -8.01
C PRO A 178 6.12 -13.61 -8.53
N PHE A 179 5.14 -14.04 -7.70
CA PHE A 179 3.73 -13.89 -8.00
C PHE A 179 3.32 -12.41 -8.14
N LEU A 180 3.82 -11.55 -7.23
CA LEU A 180 3.59 -10.11 -7.29
C LEU A 180 4.20 -9.49 -8.56
N THR A 181 5.45 -9.86 -8.90
CA THR A 181 6.13 -9.35 -10.10
C THR A 181 5.37 -9.71 -11.37
N ALA A 182 4.92 -10.96 -11.51
CA ALA A 182 4.14 -11.40 -12.67
C ALA A 182 2.79 -10.66 -12.76
N LEU A 183 2.15 -10.38 -11.62
CA LEU A 183 0.90 -9.63 -11.57
C LEU A 183 1.11 -8.16 -11.96
N HIS A 184 2.18 -7.54 -11.46
CA HIS A 184 2.53 -6.16 -11.76
C HIS A 184 2.83 -5.97 -13.25
N GLU A 185 3.58 -6.90 -13.85
CA GLU A 185 3.86 -6.88 -15.29
C GLU A 185 2.57 -7.00 -16.12
N LYS A 186 1.64 -7.88 -15.70
CA LYS A 186 0.33 -8.00 -16.35
C LYS A 186 -0.48 -6.70 -16.27
N ILE A 187 -0.50 -6.04 -15.12
CA ILE A 187 -1.17 -4.74 -14.95
C ILE A 187 -0.50 -3.67 -15.83
N LYS A 188 0.83 -3.61 -15.84
CA LYS A 188 1.60 -2.67 -16.67
C LYS A 188 1.33 -2.87 -18.16
N SER A 189 1.23 -4.12 -18.62
CA SER A 189 0.94 -4.42 -20.02
C SER A 189 -0.44 -3.91 -20.46
N GLU A 190 -1.49 -4.22 -19.68
CA GLU A 190 -2.86 -3.74 -19.92
C GLU A 190 -2.92 -2.19 -19.88
N LEU A 191 -2.15 -1.56 -18.98
CA LEU A 191 -2.12 -0.11 -18.85
C LEU A 191 -1.32 0.58 -19.98
N SER A 192 -0.21 0.00 -20.41
CA SER A 192 0.63 0.54 -21.50
C SER A 192 -0.09 0.60 -22.84
N GLY A 193 -0.93 -0.42 -23.14
CA GLY A 193 -1.78 -0.42 -24.33
C GLY A 193 -2.78 0.75 -24.32
N VAL A 194 -3.32 1.09 -23.15
CA VAL A 194 -4.24 2.22 -22.98
C VAL A 194 -3.54 3.57 -23.05
N ILE A 195 -2.38 3.74 -22.38
CA ILE A 195 -1.61 5.01 -22.38
C ILE A 195 -1.15 5.39 -23.79
N LEU A 196 -0.70 4.42 -24.59
CA LEU A 196 -0.21 4.65 -25.95
C LEU A 196 -1.32 5.08 -26.94
N LEU A 197 -2.58 4.74 -26.62
CA LEU A 197 -3.75 5.09 -27.42
C LEU A 197 -4.40 6.42 -26.98
N VAL A 198 -4.21 6.82 -25.72
CA VAL A 198 -4.71 8.10 -25.16
C VAL A 198 -3.79 9.27 -25.50
N GLY A 199 -2.50 9.01 -25.75
CA GLY A 199 -1.56 10.02 -26.25
C GLY A 199 -1.75 10.42 -27.71
N LYS A 200 -2.85 10.03 -28.35
CA LYS A 200 -3.04 10.09 -29.80
C LYS A 200 -4.36 10.80 -30.17
N ASP A 201 -4.28 12.10 -30.45
CA ASP A 201 -5.38 12.85 -31.06
C ASP A 201 -5.42 12.59 -32.57
N LYS A 202 -6.57 12.79 -33.21
CA LYS A 202 -6.63 12.86 -34.67
C LYS A 202 -6.53 14.31 -35.09
N CYS A 203 -5.68 14.58 -36.08
CA CYS A 203 -5.61 15.90 -36.68
C CYS A 203 -7.00 16.25 -37.28
N PRO A 204 -7.58 17.42 -36.95
CA PRO A 204 -8.91 17.80 -37.43
C PRO A 204 -8.97 18.03 -38.95
N VAL A 205 -7.82 18.31 -39.57
CA VAL A 205 -7.72 18.59 -41.02
C VAL A 205 -7.46 17.32 -41.84
N CYS A 206 -6.44 16.53 -41.49
CA CYS A 206 -6.03 15.39 -42.31
C CYS A 206 -6.45 14.01 -41.76
N GLY A 207 -7.09 13.97 -40.59
CA GLY A 207 -7.58 12.73 -39.95
C GLY A 207 -6.48 11.79 -39.44
N LYS A 208 -5.20 12.09 -39.68
CA LYS A 208 -4.06 11.29 -39.23
C LYS A 208 -3.82 11.45 -37.74
N THR A 209 -3.39 10.37 -37.11
CA THR A 209 -3.17 10.30 -35.67
C THR A 209 -1.87 11.03 -35.29
N ILE A 210 -1.95 11.90 -34.30
CA ILE A 210 -0.91 12.83 -33.83
C ILE A 210 -0.79 12.77 -32.31
N SER A 211 0.36 13.13 -31.75
CA SER A 211 0.54 13.15 -30.30
C SER A 211 -0.32 14.25 -29.65
N THR A 212 -0.96 14.00 -28.51
CA THR A 212 -1.73 15.01 -27.76
C THR A 212 -0.89 16.22 -27.31
N LYS A 213 0.44 16.08 -27.30
CA LYS A 213 1.39 17.19 -27.01
C LYS A 213 1.92 17.89 -28.27
N SER A 214 1.46 17.51 -29.46
CA SER A 214 1.96 18.08 -30.71
C SER A 214 1.22 19.38 -31.04
N ILE A 215 1.97 20.50 -31.04
CA ILE A 215 1.45 21.83 -31.39
C ILE A 215 1.13 21.91 -32.89
N HIS A 216 1.80 21.10 -33.71
CA HIS A 216 1.62 21.05 -35.17
C HIS A 216 1.46 19.60 -35.62
N CYS A 217 0.56 19.36 -36.57
CA CYS A 217 0.44 18.04 -37.20
C CYS A 217 1.65 17.79 -38.11
N PRO A 218 2.42 16.70 -37.91
CA PRO A 218 3.60 16.40 -38.73
C PRO A 218 3.25 16.00 -40.17
N TYR A 219 1.98 15.75 -40.48
CA TYR A 219 1.54 15.31 -41.80
C TYR A 219 0.93 16.41 -42.66
N CYS A 220 0.23 17.37 -42.06
CA CYS A 220 -0.42 18.45 -42.81
C CYS A 220 0.01 19.85 -42.36
N GLY A 221 0.95 19.97 -41.42
CA GLY A 221 1.53 21.24 -40.97
C GLY A 221 0.60 22.15 -40.16
N ILE A 222 -0.68 21.79 -40.01
CA ILE A 222 -1.66 22.63 -39.29
C ILE A 222 -1.32 22.71 -37.81
N ARG A 223 -1.48 23.89 -37.21
CA ARG A 223 -1.45 24.06 -35.75
C ARG A 223 -2.65 23.37 -35.12
N VAL A 224 -2.37 22.48 -34.19
CA VAL A 224 -3.36 21.77 -33.39
C VAL A 224 -3.48 22.60 -32.12
N LYS A 225 -4.48 23.51 -32.06
CA LYS A 225 -4.72 24.29 -30.84
C LYS A 225 -4.96 23.33 -29.68
N GLU A 226 -4.23 23.52 -28.58
CA GLU A 226 -4.53 22.89 -27.30
C GLU A 226 -6.01 23.14 -27.00
N THR A 227 -6.84 22.10 -27.09
CA THR A 227 -8.23 22.20 -26.66
C THR A 227 -8.23 22.10 -25.14
N GLY A 228 -7.83 23.22 -24.54
CA GLY A 228 -7.56 23.39 -23.12
C GLY A 228 -8.01 24.74 -22.59
N GLY A 229 -9.19 25.23 -23.01
CA GLY A 229 -9.92 26.31 -22.31
C GLY A 229 -10.33 27.49 -23.17
N GLU A 230 -11.42 28.14 -22.72
CA GLU A 230 -12.06 29.37 -23.22
C GLU A 230 -13.12 29.18 -24.31
N ASN A 231 -14.39 29.14 -23.86
CA ASN A 231 -15.51 29.95 -24.39
C ASN A 231 -16.79 29.61 -23.61
N ALA A 232 -16.99 30.28 -22.47
CA ALA A 232 -18.31 30.48 -21.88
C ALA A 232 -18.29 31.78 -21.07
N GLU A 233 -18.00 32.90 -21.73
CA GLU A 233 -18.45 34.21 -21.26
C GLU A 233 -18.72 35.10 -22.49
N ARG A 234 -19.88 35.74 -22.47
CA ARG A 234 -20.48 36.67 -23.46
C ARG A 234 -21.36 36.05 -24.55
N ALA A 235 -22.60 35.77 -24.17
CA ALA A 235 -23.74 36.49 -24.74
C ALA A 235 -24.38 37.32 -23.62
#